data_AF-A0A2E4KEA1-F1
#
_entry.id   AF-A0A2E4KEA1-F1
#
_cell.length_a   1.000
_cell.length_b   1.000
_cell.length_c   1.000
_cell.angle_alpha   90.00
_cell.angle_beta   90.00
_cell.angle_gamma   90.00
#
_symmetry.space_group_name_H-M   'P 1'
#
loop_
_entity.id
_entity.type
_entity.pdbx_description
1 polymer ?
#
loop_
_entity_poly.entity_id
_entity_poly.type
_entity_poly.pdbx_seq_one_letter_code
_entity_poly.pdbx_strand_id
1 'polypeptide(L)'
;MSSSTLIPIAIVIICLLVVLLMSLSGREKSESKIFQLRIPQKRRKKKPPVDKSNSELDEVKIDRQALSKWHIQYERDLLQFFEVLDSIILRRSDRVEDEVKSHIFSAIEEASLKHPSPVIGAELTAMIGSAESTDSGSDRNGSDYLSHQQHVYENYRLIWLSRIRQYVDDRERLIRLQKQIR
;
A
#
# COMPACT_ATOMS: atom_id res chain seq x y z
N MET A 1 -30.41 38.27 38.91
CA MET A 1 -30.24 37.82 37.51
C MET A 1 -29.05 36.85 37.45
N SER A 2 -29.26 35.55 37.63
CA SER A 2 -28.15 34.56 37.68
C SER A 2 -28.53 33.15 37.18
N SER A 3 -29.68 32.98 36.52
CA SER A 3 -30.20 31.68 36.09
C SER A 3 -30.11 31.45 34.57
N SER A 4 -29.72 32.46 33.79
CA SER A 4 -29.67 32.38 32.31
C SER A 4 -28.35 31.82 31.75
N THR A 5 -27.29 31.74 32.55
CA THR A 5 -25.98 31.20 32.13
C THR A 5 -25.75 29.75 32.55
N LEU A 6 -26.52 29.22 33.50
CA LEU A 6 -26.39 27.85 34.00
C LEU A 6 -26.88 26.81 32.98
N ILE A 7 -27.93 27.14 32.21
CA ILE A 7 -28.52 26.25 31.21
C ILE A 7 -27.55 25.93 30.06
N PRO A 8 -26.90 26.92 29.40
CA PRO A 8 -25.96 26.62 28.33
C PRO A 8 -24.71 25.88 28.83
N ILE A 9 -24.23 26.17 30.05
CA ILE A 9 -23.08 25.46 30.64
C ILE A 9 -23.43 23.99 30.91
N ALA A 10 -24.62 23.71 31.43
CA ALA A 10 -25.08 22.34 31.65
C ALA A 10 -25.17 21.54 30.34
N ILE A 11 -25.65 22.17 29.26
CA ILE A 11 -25.73 21.52 27.94
C ILE A 11 -24.34 21.14 27.41
N VAL A 12 -23.35 22.03 27.54
CA VAL A 12 -21.97 21.76 27.11
C VAL A 12 -21.35 20.60 27.90
N ILE A 13 -21.57 20.56 29.22
CA ILE A 13 -21.08 19.49 30.09
C ILE A 13 -21.72 18.14 29.71
N ILE A 14 -23.02 18.12 29.43
CA ILE A 14 -23.73 16.90 28.98
C ILE A 14 -23.18 16.43 27.63
N CYS A 15 -22.96 17.32 26.66
CA CYS A 15 -22.37 16.96 25.38
C CYS A 15 -20.95 16.38 25.53
N LEU A 16 -20.12 16.97 26.38
CA LEU A 16 -18.77 16.45 26.66
C LEU A 16 -18.83 15.06 27.29
N LEU A 17 -19.76 14.81 28.21
CA LEU A 17 -19.96 13.49 28.81
C LEU A 17 -20.41 12.44 27.78
N VAL A 18 -21.28 12.79 26.84
CA VAL A 18 -21.69 11.89 25.76
C VAL A 18 -20.51 11.53 24.86
N VAL A 19 -19.70 12.52 24.45
CA VAL A 19 -18.49 12.26 23.63
C VAL A 19 -17.50 11.39 24.40
N LEU A 20 -17.30 11.66 25.69
CA LEU A 20 -16.42 10.85 26.54
C LEU A 20 -16.92 9.40 26.63
N LEU A 21 -18.22 9.18 26.90
CA LEU A 21 -18.82 7.85 26.93
C LEU A 21 -18.70 7.12 25.59
N MET A 22 -18.94 7.80 24.46
CA MET A 22 -18.75 7.19 23.13
C MET A 22 -17.28 6.85 22.86
N SER A 23 -16.32 7.67 23.32
CA SER A 23 -14.89 7.39 23.19
C SER A 23 -14.43 6.19 24.04
N LEU A 24 -15.07 5.97 25.20
CA LEU A 24 -14.79 4.83 26.07
C LEU A 24 -15.44 3.55 25.52
N SER A 25 -16.68 3.61 25.03
CA SER A 25 -17.35 2.47 24.37
C SER A 25 -16.73 2.11 23.02
N GLY A 26 -16.07 3.05 22.33
CA GLY A 26 -15.35 2.78 21.07
C GLY A 26 -14.06 1.97 21.23
N ARG A 27 -13.61 1.66 22.46
CA ARG A 27 -12.45 0.80 22.74
C ARG A 27 -12.81 -0.67 23.00
N GLU A 28 -14.07 -1.07 22.82
CA GLU A 28 -14.39 -2.49 22.69
C GLU A 28 -13.88 -3.01 21.34
N LYS A 29 -12.99 -3.98 21.43
CA LYS A 29 -12.39 -4.70 20.31
C LYS A 29 -13.48 -5.09 19.32
N SER A 30 -13.52 -4.38 18.20
CA SER A 30 -14.15 -4.85 16.97
C SER A 30 -13.50 -6.19 16.61
N GLU A 31 -14.13 -7.28 17.03
CA GLU A 31 -13.86 -8.58 16.46
C GLU A 31 -14.07 -8.45 14.97
N SER A 32 -12.99 -8.66 14.21
CA SER A 32 -13.02 -8.64 12.77
C SER A 32 -14.08 -9.64 12.29
N LYS A 33 -15.24 -9.13 11.86
CA LYS A 33 -16.18 -9.89 11.04
C LYS A 33 -15.44 -10.22 9.74
N ILE A 34 -14.81 -11.40 9.73
CA ILE A 34 -14.25 -12.02 8.55
C ILE A 34 -15.43 -12.17 7.57
N PHE A 35 -15.43 -11.35 6.52
CA PHE A 35 -16.26 -11.60 5.35
C PHE A 35 -15.78 -12.91 4.74
N GLN A 36 -16.43 -14.01 5.12
CA GLN A 36 -16.36 -15.24 4.34
C GLN A 36 -17.07 -14.94 3.02
N LEU A 37 -16.30 -14.54 2.02
CA LEU A 37 -16.70 -14.65 0.61
C LEU A 37 -17.14 -16.10 0.39
N ARG A 38 -18.46 -16.36 0.39
CA ARG A 38 -19.02 -17.60 -0.15
C ARG A 38 -18.76 -17.58 -1.65
N ILE A 39 -17.55 -18.00 -2.03
CA ILE A 39 -17.26 -18.45 -3.38
C ILE A 39 -18.17 -19.67 -3.59
N PRO A 40 -19.05 -19.67 -4.60
CA PRO A 40 -19.91 -20.82 -4.85
C PRO A 40 -19.02 -22.02 -5.18
N GLN A 41 -18.95 -22.98 -4.24
CA GLN A 41 -18.28 -24.26 -4.45
C GLN A 41 -19.01 -25.04 -5.53
N LYS A 42 -18.55 -24.89 -6.77
CA LYS A 42 -18.93 -25.76 -7.89
C LYS A 42 -18.41 -27.16 -7.55
N ARG A 43 -19.32 -28.12 -7.37
CA ARG A 43 -19.06 -29.52 -7.04
C ARG A 43 -18.00 -30.14 -7.97
N ARG A 44 -16.81 -30.45 -7.43
CA ARG A 44 -15.80 -31.30 -8.08
C ARG A 44 -16.31 -32.75 -8.15
N LYS A 45 -16.47 -33.29 -9.36
CA LYS A 45 -16.53 -34.74 -9.61
C LYS A 45 -15.22 -35.21 -10.26
N LYS A 46 -14.62 -36.22 -9.61
CA LYS A 46 -13.59 -37.20 -10.04
C LYS A 46 -12.19 -36.70 -10.43
N LYS A 47 -11.20 -37.18 -9.67
CA LYS A 47 -9.75 -37.18 -9.96
C LYS A 47 -9.40 -38.03 -11.18
N PRO A 48 -8.26 -37.76 -11.82
CA PRO A 48 -7.25 -38.78 -12.11
C PRO A 48 -5.93 -38.51 -11.35
N PRO A 49 -5.00 -39.47 -11.29
CA PRO A 49 -3.96 -39.53 -10.25
C PRO A 49 -2.59 -39.00 -10.70
N VAL A 50 -1.82 -38.55 -9.70
CA VAL A 50 -0.35 -38.39 -9.65
C VAL A 50 0.30 -37.48 -10.70
N ASP A 51 0.72 -36.30 -10.24
CA ASP A 51 2.17 -36.05 -10.17
C ASP A 51 2.50 -35.18 -8.95
N LYS A 52 3.42 -35.69 -8.12
CA LYS A 52 3.99 -34.96 -7.00
C LYS A 52 5.04 -34.01 -7.55
N SER A 53 4.71 -32.74 -7.69
CA SER A 53 5.72 -31.69 -7.74
C SER A 53 5.23 -30.47 -6.98
N ASN A 54 5.70 -30.38 -5.74
CA ASN A 54 6.10 -29.17 -5.02
C ASN A 54 5.26 -27.91 -5.25
N SER A 55 4.36 -27.63 -4.31
CA SER A 55 4.18 -26.26 -3.81
C SER A 55 3.32 -26.31 -2.56
N GLU A 56 3.85 -26.92 -1.49
CA GLU A 56 3.61 -26.33 -0.17
C GLU A 56 4.31 -24.96 -0.23
N LEU A 57 3.59 -23.94 -0.69
CA LEU A 57 3.89 -22.58 -0.27
C LEU A 57 3.54 -22.59 1.21
N ASP A 58 4.53 -22.92 2.03
CA ASP A 58 4.48 -22.66 3.46
C ASP A 58 3.87 -21.27 3.64
N GLU A 59 2.73 -21.20 4.32
CA GLU A 59 2.17 -19.92 4.75
C GLU A 59 3.21 -19.27 5.65
N VAL A 60 4.11 -18.48 5.05
CA VAL A 60 5.15 -17.76 5.77
C VAL A 60 4.41 -16.91 6.80
N LYS A 61 4.54 -17.30 8.06
CA LYS A 61 3.90 -16.60 9.17
C LYS A 61 4.61 -15.27 9.34
N ILE A 62 4.11 -14.25 8.65
CA ILE A 62 4.67 -12.90 8.70
C ILE A 62 4.55 -12.37 10.13
N ASP A 63 5.69 -12.06 10.74
CA ASP A 63 5.70 -11.33 12.00
C ASP A 63 5.18 -9.91 11.77
N ARG A 64 4.02 -9.61 12.36
CA ARG A 64 3.38 -8.29 12.28
C ARG A 64 4.26 -7.18 12.85
N GLN A 65 5.08 -7.48 13.86
CA GLN A 65 5.95 -6.48 14.46
C GLN A 65 7.14 -6.15 13.54
N ALA A 66 7.78 -7.17 12.97
CA ALA A 66 8.79 -6.98 11.92
C ALA A 66 8.24 -6.21 10.73
N LEU A 67 7.02 -6.53 10.26
CA LEU A 67 6.36 -5.82 9.16
C LEU A 67 6.12 -4.35 9.47
N SER A 68 5.58 -4.04 10.65
CA SER A 68 5.35 -2.65 11.07
C SER A 68 6.66 -1.87 11.17
N LYS A 69 7.72 -2.47 11.72
CA LYS A 69 9.03 -1.83 11.83
C LYS A 69 9.63 -1.55 10.44
N TRP A 70 9.52 -2.52 9.52
CA TRP A 70 9.99 -2.35 8.15
C TRP A 70 9.27 -1.19 7.45
N HIS A 71 7.94 -1.11 7.57
CA HIS A 71 7.21 -0.01 6.94
C HIS A 71 7.58 1.36 7.50
N ILE A 72 7.76 1.49 8.81
CA ILE A 72 8.20 2.75 9.44
C ILE A 72 9.61 3.12 8.95
N GLN A 73 10.51 2.13 8.87
CA GLN A 73 11.89 2.35 8.45
C GLN A 73 11.99 2.84 7.00
N TYR A 74 11.20 2.24 6.09
CA TYR A 74 11.29 2.50 4.65
C TYR A 74 10.16 3.39 4.11
N GLU A 75 9.32 3.99 4.96
CA GLU A 75 8.16 4.78 4.55
C GLU A 75 8.54 5.87 3.55
N ARG A 76 9.53 6.69 3.92
CA ARG A 76 9.96 7.84 3.11
C ARG A 76 10.45 7.40 1.74
N ASP A 77 11.27 6.35 1.72
CA ASP A 77 11.88 5.82 0.50
C ASP A 77 10.81 5.21 -0.41
N LEU A 78 9.83 4.49 0.16
CA LEU A 78 8.69 3.95 -0.60
C LEU A 78 7.84 5.05 -1.22
N LEU A 79 7.51 6.10 -0.45
CA LEU A 79 6.72 7.21 -0.98
C LEU A 79 7.48 7.95 -2.09
N GLN A 80 8.78 8.19 -1.90
CA GLN A 80 9.62 8.84 -2.91
C GLN A 80 9.80 7.96 -4.15
N PHE A 81 9.91 6.64 -3.97
CA PHE A 81 9.97 5.69 -5.06
C PHE A 81 8.73 5.76 -5.95
N PHE A 82 7.52 5.80 -5.37
CA PHE A 82 6.30 5.95 -6.17
C PHE A 82 6.24 7.31 -6.91
N GLU A 83 6.79 8.38 -6.34
CA GLU A 83 6.91 9.67 -7.04
C GLU A 83 7.88 9.57 -8.23
N VAL A 84 9.02 8.90 -8.05
CA VAL A 84 9.99 8.66 -9.13
C VAL A 84 9.36 7.76 -10.21
N LEU A 85 8.68 6.68 -9.84
CA LEU A 85 7.99 5.81 -10.80
C LEU A 85 6.89 6.54 -11.58
N ASP A 86 6.12 7.42 -10.91
CA ASP A 86 5.12 8.26 -11.60
C ASP A 86 5.76 9.19 -12.63
N SER A 87 6.96 9.72 -12.33
CA SER A 87 7.68 10.56 -13.29
C SER A 87 8.17 9.77 -14.50
N ILE A 88 8.71 8.56 -14.31
CA ILE A 88 9.30 7.73 -15.37
C ILE A 88 8.20 7.11 -16.24
N ILE A 89 7.24 6.43 -15.61
CA ILE A 89 6.29 5.56 -16.30
C ILE A 89 5.10 6.37 -16.83
N LEU A 90 4.58 7.30 -16.02
CA LEU A 90 3.43 8.14 -16.40
C LEU A 90 3.83 9.45 -17.07
N ARG A 91 5.13 9.77 -17.15
CA ARG A 91 5.67 11.02 -17.73
C ARG A 91 5.01 12.27 -17.13
N ARG A 92 4.68 12.24 -15.83
CA ARG A 92 3.87 13.26 -15.16
C ARG A 92 4.65 14.43 -14.54
N SER A 93 5.98 14.46 -14.67
CA SER A 93 6.86 15.44 -14.03
C SER A 93 8.06 15.78 -14.93
N ASP A 94 8.72 16.89 -14.60
CA ASP A 94 10.09 17.18 -15.02
C ASP A 94 11.01 15.98 -14.74
N ARG A 95 12.03 15.82 -15.59
CA ARG A 95 13.03 14.74 -15.47
C ARG A 95 13.57 14.70 -14.04
N VAL A 96 13.39 13.56 -13.38
CA VAL A 96 14.05 13.27 -12.10
C VAL A 96 15.56 13.19 -12.38
N GLU A 97 16.34 13.86 -11.55
CA GLU A 97 17.80 13.80 -11.63
C GLU A 97 18.29 12.35 -11.45
N ASP A 98 19.20 11.91 -12.32
CA ASP A 98 19.69 10.52 -12.33
C ASP A 98 20.31 10.11 -10.97
N GLU A 99 20.93 11.06 -10.27
CA GLU A 99 21.47 10.83 -8.92
C GLU A 99 20.37 10.51 -7.91
N VAL A 100 19.27 11.29 -7.89
CA VAL A 100 18.10 11.05 -7.04
C VAL A 100 17.46 9.69 -7.37
N LYS A 101 17.32 9.37 -8.66
CA LYS A 101 16.80 8.08 -9.10
C LYS A 101 17.66 6.92 -8.60
N SER A 102 18.98 7.00 -8.80
CA SER A 102 19.92 5.94 -8.41
C SER A 102 19.94 5.69 -6.90
N HIS A 103 19.90 6.76 -6.11
CA HIS A 103 19.83 6.67 -4.65
C HIS A 103 18.55 5.96 -4.19
N ILE A 104 17.41 6.36 -4.76
CA ILE A 104 16.12 5.77 -4.39
C ILE A 104 16.00 4.33 -4.84
N PHE A 105 16.52 3.97 -6.02
CA PHE A 105 16.49 2.58 -6.49
C PHE A 105 17.34 1.68 -5.58
N SER A 106 18.52 2.16 -5.16
CA SER A 106 19.38 1.45 -4.20
C SER A 106 18.71 1.27 -2.84
N ALA A 107 18.03 2.32 -2.34
CA ALA A 107 17.29 2.24 -1.08
C ALA A 107 16.14 1.22 -1.14
N ILE A 108 15.41 1.17 -2.26
CA ILE A 108 14.32 0.20 -2.45
C ILE A 108 14.84 -1.21 -2.68
N GLU A 109 15.98 -1.38 -3.34
CA GLU A 109 16.64 -2.68 -3.44
C GLU A 109 16.97 -3.22 -2.05
N GLU A 110 17.57 -2.41 -1.19
CA GLU A 110 17.82 -2.79 0.21
C GLU A 110 16.51 -3.10 0.96
N ALA A 111 15.49 -2.26 0.80
CA ALA A 111 14.18 -2.46 1.41
C ALA A 111 13.55 -3.79 0.97
N SER A 112 13.67 -4.12 -0.32
CA SER A 112 13.13 -5.35 -0.92
C SER A 112 13.74 -6.61 -0.32
N LEU A 113 15.06 -6.61 -0.11
CA LEU A 113 15.80 -7.72 0.49
C LEU A 113 15.46 -7.92 1.97
N LYS A 114 15.11 -6.83 2.68
CA LYS A 114 14.79 -6.85 4.11
C LYS A 114 13.30 -7.01 4.40
N HIS A 115 12.45 -7.06 3.38
CA HIS A 115 11.01 -7.16 3.59
C HIS A 115 10.63 -8.51 4.23
N PRO A 116 9.83 -8.53 5.32
CA PRO A 116 9.45 -9.78 6.02
C PRO A 116 8.67 -10.80 5.17
N SER A 117 8.10 -10.36 4.05
CA SER A 117 7.53 -11.21 3.01
C SER A 117 8.40 -11.17 1.75
N PRO A 118 9.03 -12.29 1.35
CA PRO A 118 9.86 -12.37 0.15
C PRO A 118 9.12 -12.05 -1.14
N VAL A 119 7.83 -12.40 -1.21
CA VAL A 119 6.97 -12.12 -2.38
C VAL A 119 6.85 -10.62 -2.62
N ILE A 120 6.69 -9.86 -1.54
CA ILE A 120 6.56 -8.41 -1.58
C ILE A 120 7.90 -7.76 -1.94
N GLY A 121 9.01 -8.32 -1.44
CA GLY A 121 10.35 -7.93 -1.88
C GLY A 121 10.52 -8.11 -3.39
N ALA A 122 10.17 -9.28 -3.92
CA ALA A 122 10.24 -9.56 -5.36
C ALA A 122 9.35 -8.62 -6.20
N GLU A 123 8.16 -8.24 -5.69
CA GLU A 123 7.31 -7.22 -6.34
C GLU A 123 8.03 -5.86 -6.45
N LEU A 124 8.74 -5.41 -5.41
CA LEU A 124 9.52 -4.16 -5.44
C LEU A 124 10.66 -4.24 -6.46
N THR A 125 11.41 -5.34 -6.47
CA THR A 125 12.50 -5.56 -7.44
C THR A 125 11.98 -5.58 -8.87
N ALA A 126 10.83 -6.21 -9.11
CA ALA A 126 10.20 -6.23 -10.42
C ALA A 126 9.79 -4.83 -10.89
N MET A 127 9.27 -3.98 -9.98
CA MET A 127 8.93 -2.60 -10.31
C MET A 127 10.16 -1.75 -10.66
N ILE A 128 11.30 -1.96 -9.99
CA ILE A 128 12.57 -1.33 -10.37
C ILE A 128 12.94 -1.72 -11.82
N GLY A 129 12.97 -3.02 -12.12
CA GLY A 129 13.31 -3.50 -13.46
C GLY A 129 12.36 -2.98 -14.55
N SER A 130 11.05 -2.91 -14.26
CA SER A 130 10.07 -2.29 -15.17
C SER A 130 10.38 -0.81 -15.42
N ALA A 131 10.74 -0.05 -14.39
CA ALA A 131 11.08 1.36 -14.52
C ALA A 131 12.36 1.58 -15.34
N GLU A 132 13.40 0.80 -15.08
CA GLU A 132 14.66 0.87 -15.86
C GLU A 132 14.45 0.51 -17.33
N SER A 133 13.62 -0.50 -17.60
CA SER A 133 13.28 -0.89 -18.97
C SER A 133 12.45 0.17 -19.70
N THR A 134 11.59 0.90 -18.98
CA THR A 134 10.77 1.98 -19.54
C THR A 134 11.62 3.21 -19.85
N ASP A 135 12.53 3.55 -18.93
CA ASP A 135 13.42 4.71 -19.06
C ASP A 135 14.44 4.54 -20.20
N SER A 136 15.04 3.35 -20.31
CA SER A 136 16.01 3.01 -21.36
C SER A 136 15.38 2.59 -22.70
N GLY A 137 14.13 2.10 -22.69
CA GLY A 137 13.43 1.54 -23.85
C GLY A 137 12.52 2.50 -24.60
N SER A 138 12.34 3.73 -24.11
CA SER A 138 11.41 4.74 -24.66
C SER A 138 11.65 5.08 -26.14
N ASP A 139 12.86 4.90 -26.66
CA ASP A 139 13.19 5.17 -28.08
C ASP A 139 13.08 3.94 -28.99
N ARG A 140 12.96 2.73 -28.41
CA ARG A 140 13.00 1.46 -29.16
C ARG A 140 11.67 0.70 -29.18
N ASN A 141 10.84 0.90 -28.17
CA ASN A 141 9.59 0.16 -28.01
C ASN A 141 8.40 1.03 -28.43
N GLY A 142 7.54 0.50 -29.30
CA GLY A 142 6.37 1.23 -29.82
C GLY A 142 5.37 1.66 -28.74
N SER A 143 4.43 2.53 -29.12
CA SER A 143 3.38 3.08 -28.23
C SER A 143 2.61 2.04 -27.43
N ASP A 144 2.41 0.86 -28.00
CA ASP A 144 1.64 -0.22 -27.39
C ASP A 144 2.35 -0.84 -26.17
N TYR A 145 3.69 -0.93 -26.23
CA TYR A 145 4.49 -1.40 -25.10
C TYR A 145 4.43 -0.44 -23.92
N LEU A 146 4.58 0.87 -24.19
CA LEU A 146 4.52 1.89 -23.15
C LEU A 146 3.13 1.92 -22.51
N SER A 147 2.07 1.82 -23.30
CA SER A 147 0.69 1.77 -22.82
C SER A 147 0.44 0.55 -21.92
N HIS A 148 1.01 -0.60 -22.29
CA HIS A 148 0.95 -1.80 -21.46
C HIS A 148 1.71 -1.64 -20.13
N GLN A 149 2.94 -1.09 -20.17
CA GLN A 149 3.73 -0.83 -18.95
C GLN A 149 3.02 0.15 -18.00
N GLN A 150 2.43 1.21 -18.54
CA GLN A 150 1.64 2.17 -17.76
C GLN A 150 0.46 1.48 -17.07
N HIS A 151 -0.33 0.70 -17.81
CA HIS A 151 -1.46 -0.02 -17.24
C HIS A 151 -1.04 -1.03 -16.16
N VAL A 152 0.06 -1.76 -16.38
CA VAL A 152 0.59 -2.70 -15.38
C VAL A 152 1.05 -1.95 -14.13
N TYR A 153 1.79 -0.86 -14.29
CA TYR A 153 2.24 -0.01 -13.19
C TYR A 153 1.08 0.57 -12.39
N GLU A 154 0.05 1.11 -13.03
CA GLU A 154 -1.12 1.67 -12.35
C GLU A 154 -1.81 0.64 -11.45
N ASN A 155 -1.93 -0.60 -11.90
CA ASN A 155 -2.49 -1.69 -11.10
C ASN A 155 -1.62 -2.00 -9.87
N TYR A 156 -0.30 -2.12 -10.04
CA TYR A 156 0.62 -2.33 -8.91
C TYR A 156 0.59 -1.16 -7.93
N ARG A 157 0.63 0.07 -8.44
CA ARG A 157 0.57 1.30 -7.67
C ARG A 157 -0.67 1.36 -6.80
N LEU A 158 -1.84 1.01 -7.33
CA LEU A 158 -3.09 0.94 -6.56
C LEU A 158 -3.00 -0.02 -5.38
N ILE A 159 -2.50 -1.22 -5.63
CA ILE A 159 -2.33 -2.27 -4.62
C ILE A 159 -1.35 -1.81 -3.54
N TRP A 160 -0.22 -1.24 -3.95
CA TRP A 160 0.83 -0.79 -3.04
C TRP A 160 0.41 0.41 -2.19
N LEU A 161 -0.18 1.44 -2.78
CA LEU A 161 -0.66 2.60 -2.02
C LEU A 161 -1.77 2.23 -1.03
N SER A 162 -2.57 1.21 -1.35
CA SER A 162 -3.54 0.61 -0.42
C SER A 162 -2.83 -0.12 0.74
N ARG A 163 -1.82 -0.94 0.42
CA ARG A 163 -1.06 -1.76 1.38
C ARG A 163 -0.30 -0.90 2.40
N ILE A 164 0.35 0.17 1.95
CA ILE A 164 1.15 1.04 2.83
C ILE A 164 0.29 2.01 3.65
N ARG A 165 -0.97 2.26 3.25
CA ARG A 165 -1.86 3.25 3.90
C ARG A 165 -1.95 3.10 5.42
N GLN A 166 -1.95 1.88 5.91
CA GLN A 166 -2.08 1.59 7.34
C GLN A 166 -0.81 1.87 8.15
N TYR A 167 0.32 2.14 7.49
CA TYR A 167 1.64 2.32 8.11
C TYR A 167 2.27 3.68 7.85
N VAL A 168 1.68 4.50 6.98
CA VAL A 168 2.21 5.80 6.58
C VAL A 168 1.77 6.89 7.56
N ASP A 169 2.75 7.60 8.14
CA ASP A 169 2.53 8.79 8.95
C ASP A 169 2.27 10.03 8.08
N ASP A 170 2.96 10.17 6.93
CA ASP A 170 2.72 11.25 5.96
C ASP A 170 1.48 11.01 5.10
N ARG A 171 0.32 11.17 5.72
CA ARG A 171 -0.99 10.96 5.07
C ARG A 171 -1.24 11.92 3.93
N GLU A 172 -0.70 13.14 3.97
CA GLU A 172 -0.92 14.12 2.91
C GLU A 172 -0.21 13.70 1.62
N ARG A 173 1.06 13.27 1.72
CA ARG A 173 1.82 12.76 0.57
C ARG A 173 1.17 11.53 -0.02
N LEU A 174 0.70 10.61 0.83
CA LEU A 174 -0.06 9.45 0.37
C LEU A 174 -1.35 9.84 -0.36
N ILE A 175 -2.09 10.84 0.13
CA ILE A 175 -3.31 11.32 -0.52
C ILE A 175 -2.98 11.96 -1.88
N ARG A 176 -1.87 12.70 -2.01
CA ARG A 176 -1.43 13.26 -3.30
C ARG A 176 -1.15 12.15 -4.31
N LEU A 177 -0.40 11.14 -3.90
CA LEU A 177 -0.16 9.95 -4.72
C LEU A 177 -1.48 9.27 -5.10
N GLN A 178 -2.43 9.11 -4.18
CA GLN A 178 -3.72 8.50 -4.50
C GLN A 178 -4.59 9.36 -5.43
N LYS A 179 -4.55 10.70 -5.31
CA LYS A 179 -5.35 11.59 -6.18
C LYS A 179 -4.90 11.57 -7.63
N GLN A 180 -3.62 11.30 -7.88
CA GLN A 180 -3.07 11.16 -9.23
C GLN A 180 -3.65 9.94 -9.99
N ILE A 181 -4.49 9.11 -9.37
CA ILE A 181 -5.18 7.99 -10.05
C ILE A 181 -6.28 8.48 -11.02
N ARG A 182 -6.68 9.76 -10.96
CA ARG A 182 -7.87 10.27 -11.66
C ARG A 182 -7.56 11.27 -12.77
#